data_AF-A0AAW1F8G2-F1
#
_entry.id   AF-A0AAW1F8G2-F1
#
_cell.length_a   1.000
_cell.length_b   1.000
_cell.length_c   1.000
_cell.angle_alpha   90.00
_cell.angle_beta   90.00
_cell.angle_gamma   90.00
#
_symmetry.space_group_name_H-M   'P 1'
#
loop_
_entity.id
_entity.type
_entity.pdbx_description
1 polymer ?
#
loop_
_entity_poly.entity_id
_entity_poly.type
_entity_poly.pdbx_seq_one_letter_code
_entity_poly.pdbx_strand_id
1 'polypeptide(L)' 'MAGVKEELLDILQKVWIKLQGLPQASYLELGAFLVIVLFVATFLFLIVLSCAQCFCCGKLKQPATRVQPV' A
#
# COMPACT_ATOMS: atom_id res chain seq x y z
N MET A 1 17.68 15.95 -4.73
CA MET A 1 17.02 15.01 -3.79
C MET A 1 17.80 13.68 -3.71
N ALA A 2 19.14 13.74 -3.60
CA ALA A 2 20.00 12.53 -3.54
C ALA A 2 20.33 12.15 -2.08
N GLY A 3 20.77 13.13 -1.27
CA GLY A 3 21.17 12.92 0.14
C GLY A 3 20.13 12.23 1.02
N VAL A 4 18.86 12.64 0.96
CA VAL A 4 17.78 12.05 1.79
C VAL A 4 17.59 10.55 1.53
N LYS A 5 17.91 10.09 0.32
CA LYS A 5 17.73 8.70 -0.08
C LYS A 5 18.78 7.80 0.58
N GLU A 6 20.01 8.28 0.72
CA GLU A 6 21.12 7.57 1.33
C GLU A 6 20.93 7.47 2.86
N GLU A 7 20.49 8.56 3.48
CA GLU A 7 20.13 8.63 4.91
C GLU A 7 18.98 7.68 5.24
N LEU A 8 17.94 7.64 4.37
CA LEU A 8 16.81 6.73 4.53
C LEU A 8 17.22 5.27 4.39
N LEU A 9 18.14 4.94 3.47
CA LEU A 9 18.66 3.59 3.31
C LEU A 9 19.52 3.15 4.50
N ASP A 10 20.34 4.03 5.09
CA ASP A 10 21.12 3.71 6.30
C ASP A 10 20.21 3.44 7.51
N ILE A 11 19.20 4.30 7.70
CA ILE A 11 18.20 4.12 8.76
C ILE A 11 17.42 2.82 8.54
N LEU A 12 17.01 2.54 7.30
CA LEU A 12 16.30 1.32 6.95
C LEU A 12 17.16 0.07 7.19
N GLN A 13 18.45 0.10 6.84
CA GLN A 13 19.40 -0.98 7.12
C GLN A 13 19.58 -1.21 8.63
N LYS A 14 19.75 -0.15 9.43
CA LYS A 14 19.87 -0.26 10.89
C LYS A 14 18.60 -0.83 11.52
N VAL A 15 17.43 -0.38 11.09
CA VAL A 15 16.15 -0.90 11.57
C VAL A 15 15.96 -2.35 11.12
N TRP A 16 16.32 -2.68 9.88
CA TRP A 16 16.23 -4.02 9.32
C TRP A 16 17.09 -5.03 10.10
N ILE A 17 18.35 -4.68 10.42
CA ILE A 17 19.24 -5.54 11.22
C ILE A 17 18.66 -5.77 12.62
N LYS A 18 18.05 -4.74 13.24
CA LYS A 18 17.37 -4.89 14.54
C LYS A 18 16.11 -5.75 14.44
N LEU A 19 15.32 -5.58 13.39
CA LEU A 19 14.14 -6.40 13.11
C LEU A 19 14.48 -7.85 12.79
N GLN A 20 15.64 -8.09 12.16
CA GLN A 20 16.18 -9.42 11.86
C GLN A 20 16.87 -10.07 13.07
N GLY A 21 17.08 -9.33 14.16
CA GLY A 21 17.43 -9.87 15.47
C GLY A 21 16.23 -10.30 16.32
N LEU A 22 15.03 -9.78 16.04
CA LEU A 22 13.76 -10.24 16.64
C LEU A 22 13.21 -11.62 16.21
N PRO A 23 13.53 -12.22 15.04
CA PRO A 23 12.97 -13.50 14.59
C PRO A 23 13.68 -14.70 15.22
N GLN A 24 14.41 -14.51 16.32
CA GLN A 24 14.79 -15.59 17.24
C GLN A 24 13.58 -16.03 18.10
N ALA A 25 12.37 -15.90 17.56
CA ALA A 25 11.12 -16.36 18.12
C ALA A 25 10.45 -17.19 17.02
N SER A 26 9.97 -18.38 17.39
CA SER A 26 9.63 -19.53 16.54
C SER A 26 9.08 -19.18 15.15
N TYR A 27 9.42 -20.01 14.15
CA TYR A 27 8.86 -20.00 12.78
C TYR A 27 7.33 -19.75 12.70
N LEU A 28 6.60 -20.10 13.77
CA LEU A 28 5.17 -19.83 13.94
C LEU A 28 4.82 -18.33 14.03
N GLU A 29 5.60 -17.54 14.77
CA GLU A 29 5.40 -16.09 14.94
C GLU A 29 5.75 -15.34 13.66
N LEU A 30 6.78 -15.80 12.95
CA LEU A 30 7.12 -15.28 11.62
C LEU A 30 5.96 -15.51 10.63
N GLY A 31 5.35 -16.69 10.65
CA GLY A 31 4.17 -17.00 9.83
C GLY A 31 2.98 -16.09 10.16
N ALA A 32 2.67 -15.90 11.43
CA ALA A 32 1.58 -15.02 11.87
C ALA A 32 1.82 -13.56 11.47
N PHE A 33 3.04 -13.06 11.64
CA PHE A 33 3.42 -11.72 11.21
C PHE A 33 3.31 -11.55 9.70
N LEU A 34 3.75 -12.56 8.94
CA LEU A 34 3.66 -12.56 7.47
C LEU A 34 2.21 -12.46 7.00
N VAL A 35 1.29 -13.21 7.60
CA VAL A 35 -0.14 -13.17 7.27
C VAL A 35 -0.73 -11.78 7.52
N ILE A 36 -0.38 -11.14 8.64
CA ILE A 36 -0.84 -9.78 8.96
C ILE A 36 -0.30 -8.77 7.94
N VAL A 37 0.99 -8.84 7.61
CA VAL A 37 1.62 -7.95 6.63
C VAL A 37 1.00 -8.14 5.25
N LEU A 38 0.80 -9.39 4.80
CA LEU A 38 0.16 -9.71 3.53
C LEU A 38 -1.29 -9.22 3.48
N PHE A 39 -2.02 -9.34 4.58
CA PHE A 39 -3.39 -8.84 4.68
C PHE A 39 -3.43 -7.32 4.51
N VAL A 40 -2.61 -6.58 5.24
CA VAL A 40 -2.52 -5.12 5.12
C VAL A 40 -2.09 -4.71 3.71
N ALA A 41 -1.07 -5.37 3.15
CA ALA A 41 -0.61 -5.10 1.79
C ALA A 41 -1.72 -5.34 0.74
N THR A 42 -2.47 -6.43 0.87
CA THR A 42 -3.60 -6.74 -0.01
C THR A 42 -4.71 -5.71 0.15
N PHE A 43 -5.05 -5.31 1.37
CA PHE A 43 -6.04 -4.26 1.62
C PHE A 43 -5.65 -2.93 1.00
N LEU A 44 -4.41 -2.49 1.21
CA LEU A 44 -3.89 -1.27 0.59
C LEU A 44 -3.90 -1.37 -0.94
N PHE A 45 -3.54 -2.53 -1.49
CA PHE A 45 -3.60 -2.77 -2.93
C PHE A 45 -5.03 -2.67 -3.46
N LEU A 46 -6.01 -3.29 -2.80
CA LEU A 46 -7.43 -3.19 -3.16
C LEU A 46 -7.95 -1.76 -3.06
N ILE A 47 -7.53 -0.98 -2.06
CA ILE A 47 -7.88 0.44 -1.93
C ILE A 47 -7.31 1.22 -3.12
N VAL A 48 -6.02 1.03 -3.44
CA VAL A 48 -5.37 1.69 -4.58
C VAL A 48 -6.03 1.31 -5.89
N LEU A 49 -6.37 0.03 -6.11
CA LEU A 49 -7.10 -0.42 -7.29
C LEU A 49 -8.49 0.22 -7.35
N SER A 50 -9.22 0.27 -6.24
CA SER A 50 -10.53 0.92 -6.17
C SER A 50 -10.42 2.41 -6.47
N CYS A 51 -9.39 3.09 -5.95
CA CYS A 51 -9.10 4.47 -6.26
C CYS A 51 -8.69 4.66 -7.73
N ALA A 52 -7.87 3.77 -8.29
CA ALA A 52 -7.44 3.84 -9.69
C ALA A 52 -8.62 3.59 -10.64
N GLN A 53 -9.47 2.60 -10.36
CA GLN A 53 -10.69 2.34 -11.12
C GLN A 53 -11.70 3.49 -10.96
N CYS A 54 -11.86 4.06 -9.77
CA CYS A 54 -12.76 5.19 -9.55
C CYS A 54 -12.24 6.47 -10.23
N PHE A 55 -10.94 6.74 -10.13
CA PHE A 55 -10.28 7.92 -10.71
C PHE A 55 -10.17 7.83 -12.25
N CYS A 56 -9.95 6.64 -12.81
CA CYS A 56 -9.95 6.42 -14.26
C CYS A 56 -11.37 6.28 -14.85
N CYS A 57 -12.36 5.76 -14.13
CA CYS A 57 -13.76 5.65 -14.61
C CYS A 57 -14.61 6.91 -14.34
N GLY A 58 -14.17 7.84 -13.48
CA GLY A 58 -14.81 9.13 -13.23
C GLY A 58 -14.84 10.08 -14.44
N LYS A 59 -14.22 9.70 -15.56
CA LYS A 59 -14.21 10.43 -16.83
C LYS A 59 -15.02 9.77 -17.95
N LEU A 60 -15.96 8.87 -17.64
CA LEU A 60 -16.80 8.23 -18.67
C LEU A 60 -18.28 8.05 -18.26
N LYS A 61 -18.91 9.05 -17.62
CA LYS A 61 -20.39 9.17 -17.70
C LYS A 61 -20.92 10.54 -17.26
N GLN A 62 -20.70 11.53 -18.10
CA GLN A 62 -21.71 12.58 -18.31
C GLN A 62 -22.12 12.61 -19.78
N PRO A 63 -22.93 11.67 -20.29
CA PRO A 63 -23.86 12.04 -21.32
C PRO A 63 -24.91 12.94 -20.66
N ALA A 64 -24.95 14.19 -21.10
CA ALA A 64 -25.91 15.19 -20.68
C ALA A 64 -27.35 14.67 -20.83
N THR A 65 -27.97 14.24 -19.73
CA THR A 65 -29.44 14.29 -19.62
C THR A 65 -29.81 15.76 -19.42
N ARG A 66 -29.75 16.52 -20.51
CA ARG A 66 -30.53 17.75 -20.66
C ARG A 66 -31.97 17.30 -20.80
N VAL A 67 -32.69 17.20 -19.68
CA VAL A 67 -34.16 17.23 -19.73
C VAL A 67 -34.56 18.57 -20.35
N GLN A 68 -35.15 18.52 -21.53
CA GLN A 68 -35.87 19.64 -22.11
C GLN A 68 -37.16 19.78 -21.29
N PRO A 69 -37.42 20.92 -20.62
CA PRO A 69 -38.70 21.13 -19.96
C PRO A 69 -39.79 21.29 -21.02
N VAL A 70 -40.89 20.55 -20.86
CA VAL A 70 -42.16 20.72 -21.60
C VAL A 70 -43.14 21.51 -20.73
#